data_AF-A0A661AQN0-F1
#
_entry.id   AF-A0A661AQN0-F1
#
_cell.length_a   1.000
_cell.length_b   1.000
_cell.length_c   1.000
_cell.angle_alpha   90.00
_cell.angle_beta   90.00
_cell.angle_gamma   90.00
#
_symmetry.space_group_name_H-M   'P 1'
#
loop_
_entity.id
_entity.type
_entity.pdbx_description
1 polymer ?
#
loop_
_entity_poly.entity_id
_entity_poly.type
_entity_poly.pdbx_seq_one_letter_code
_entity_poly.pdbx_strand_id
1 'polypeptide(L)' 'LETVEHAREIAKKEGLKFVYLGNVPAGHEGENTYCPGCGKLLIRRLRYLVTENHIKNGKCPYCGEKIYGVWER' A
#
# COMPACT_ATOMS: atom_id res chain seq x y z
N LEU A 1 -10.94 -15.29 -4.36
CA LEU A 1 -10.27 -14.08 -3.83
C LEU A 1 -10.36 -14.02 -2.32
N GLU A 2 -11.50 -14.43 -1.76
CA GLU A 2 -11.76 -14.50 -0.32
C GLU A 2 -10.59 -15.01 0.54
N THR A 3 -9.96 -16.13 0.19
CA THR A 3 -8.83 -16.67 0.98
C THR A 3 -7.62 -15.74 1.05
N VAL A 4 -7.24 -15.11 -0.06
CA VAL A 4 -6.07 -14.21 -0.09
C VAL A 4 -6.39 -12.86 0.54
N GLU A 5 -7.62 -12.36 0.38
CA GLU A 5 -8.11 -11.17 1.07
C GLU A 5 -8.15 -11.39 2.58
N HIS A 6 -8.62 -12.56 3.02
CA HIS A 6 -8.63 -12.93 4.44
C HIS A 6 -7.21 -13.01 5.02
N ALA A 7 -6.27 -13.62 4.30
CA ALA A 7 -4.86 -13.64 4.69
C ALA A 7 -4.27 -12.22 4.81
N ARG A 8 -4.63 -11.30 3.90
CA ARG A 8 -4.20 -9.90 3.98
C ARG A 8 -4.75 -9.20 5.23
N GLU A 9 -6.00 -9.44 5.57
CA GLU A 9 -6.59 -8.84 6.77
C GLU A 9 -5.96 -9.40 8.06
N ILE A 10 -5.64 -10.69 8.13
CA ILE A 10 -4.88 -11.26 9.25
C ILE A 10 -3.50 -10.59 9.34
N ALA A 11 -2.76 -10.54 8.24
CA ALA A 11 -1.43 -9.92 8.18
C ALA A 11 -1.44 -8.45 8.69
N LYS A 12 -2.46 -7.67 8.29
CA LYS A 12 -2.65 -6.30 8.79
C LYS A 12 -2.93 -6.25 10.28
N LYS A 13 -3.76 -7.16 10.81
CA LYS A 13 -4.07 -7.27 12.25
C LYS A 13 -2.86 -7.66 13.10
N GLU A 14 -1.96 -8.48 12.56
CA GLU A 14 -0.67 -8.83 13.18
C GLU A 14 0.36 -7.68 13.10
N GLY A 15 -0.01 -6.52 12.56
CA GLY A 15 0.84 -5.33 12.55
C GLY A 15 1.73 -5.19 11.31
N LEU A 16 1.56 -6.01 10.28
CA LEU A 16 2.26 -5.81 9.01
C LEU A 16 1.73 -4.54 8.31
N LYS A 17 2.61 -3.56 8.13
CA LYS A 17 2.27 -2.22 7.62
C LYS A 17 1.98 -2.18 6.12
N PHE A 18 2.62 -3.06 5.35
CA PHE A 18 2.56 -3.07 3.89
C PHE A 18 2.32 -4.50 3.40
N VAL A 19 1.05 -4.84 3.13
CA VAL A 19 0.64 -6.18 2.69
C VAL A 19 0.01 -6.08 1.32
N TYR A 20 0.65 -6.73 0.34
CA TYR A 20 0.25 -6.70 -1.06
C TYR A 20 -0.31 -8.06 -1.49
N LEU A 21 -1.29 -8.04 -2.37
CA LEU A 21 -1.84 -9.26 -2.98
C LEU A 21 -1.30 -9.45 -4.39
N GLY A 22 -0.74 -10.63 -4.65
CA GLY A 22 -0.38 -11.09 -5.99
C GLY A 22 -1.46 -11.98 -6.59
N ASN A 23 -1.41 -12.18 -7.92
CA ASN A 23 -2.37 -13.02 -8.67
C ASN A 23 -3.85 -12.63 -8.47
N VAL A 24 -4.12 -11.35 -8.28
CA VAL A 24 -5.46 -10.76 -8.21
C VAL A 24 -5.77 -9.99 -9.50
N PRO A 25 -7.05 -9.69 -9.81
CA PRO A 25 -7.42 -8.86 -10.94
C PRO A 25 -6.69 -7.50 -10.92
N ALA A 26 -6.36 -6.99 -12.10
CA ALA A 26 -5.65 -5.72 -12.22
C ALA A 26 -6.52 -4.58 -11.67
N GLY A 27 -5.93 -3.73 -10.82
CA GLY A 27 -6.62 -2.61 -10.17
C GLY A 27 -7.28 -3.01 -8.85
N HIS A 28 -7.08 -4.24 -8.38
CA HIS A 28 -7.50 -4.68 -7.06
C HIS A 28 -6.84 -3.83 -5.97
N GLU A 29 -7.58 -3.48 -4.92
CA GLU A 29 -7.06 -2.61 -3.85
C GLU A 29 -5.83 -3.18 -3.12
N GLY A 30 -5.72 -4.51 -3.08
CA GLY A 30 -4.54 -5.21 -2.55
C GLY A 30 -3.24 -4.96 -3.31
N GLU A 31 -3.27 -4.33 -4.49
CA GLU A 31 -2.06 -3.91 -5.21
C GLU A 31 -1.53 -2.54 -4.71
N ASN A 32 -2.37 -1.76 -4.04
CA ASN A 32 -2.05 -0.38 -3.67
C ASN A 32 -1.23 -0.28 -2.38
N THR A 33 -0.52 0.84 -2.21
CA THR A 33 0.13 1.18 -0.93
C THR A 33 -0.73 2.19 -0.17
N TYR A 34 -1.10 1.83 1.05
CA TYR A 34 -1.83 2.71 1.98
C TYR A 34 -0.91 3.17 3.10
N CYS A 35 -1.20 4.34 3.67
CA CYS A 35 -0.49 4.86 4.82
C CYS A 35 -0.77 3.99 6.06
N PRO A 36 0.25 3.45 6.75
CA PRO A 36 0.01 2.66 7.96
C PRO A 36 -0.45 3.51 9.14
N GLY A 37 -0.21 4.83 9.12
CA GLY A 37 -0.65 5.75 10.19
C GLY A 37 -2.09 6.25 10.04
N CYS A 38 -2.59 6.46 8.81
CA CYS A 38 -3.91 7.06 8.58
C CYS A 38 -4.80 6.34 7.56
N GLY A 39 -4.34 5.23 6.98
CA GLY A 39 -5.11 4.41 6.04
C GLY A 39 -5.35 5.03 4.65
N LYS A 40 -4.94 6.28 4.40
CA LYS A 40 -5.12 6.91 3.08
C LYS A 40 -4.26 6.25 2.01
N LEU A 41 -4.78 6.21 0.79
CA LEU A 41 -4.04 5.75 -0.39
C LEU A 41 -2.83 6.65 -0.64
N LEU A 42 -1.65 6.03 -0.79
CA LEU A 42 -0.39 6.73 -1.08
C LEU A 42 0.13 6.41 -2.48
N ILE A 43 0.10 5.14 -2.88
CA ILE A 43 0.51 4.72 -4.22
C ILE A 43 -0.61 3.89 -4.82
N ARG A 44 -1.15 4.32 -5.96
CA ARG A 44 -2.05 3.51 -6.77
C ARG A 44 -1.23 2.68 -7.75
N ARG A 45 -1.54 1.39 -7.85
CA ARG A 45 -0.91 0.47 -8.79
C ARG A 45 -1.94 -0.16 -9.72
N LEU A 46 -1.46 -0.48 -10.92
CA LEU A 46 -2.09 -1.39 -11.85
C LEU A 46 -1.04 -2.43 -12.21
N ARG A 47 -1.07 -3.60 -11.55
CA ARG A 47 0.03 -4.56 -11.60
C ARG A 47 1.37 -3.90 -11.22
N TYR A 48 2.35 -3.94 -12.13
CA TYR A 48 3.68 -3.35 -11.94
C TYR A 48 3.71 -1.83 -12.18
N LEU A 49 2.68 -1.25 -12.78
CA LEU A 49 2.63 0.18 -13.10
C LEU A 49 2.20 0.98 -11.87
N VAL A 50 2.95 2.03 -11.54
CA VAL A 50 2.51 3.07 -10.60
C VAL A 50 1.75 4.12 -11.38
N THR A 51 0.47 4.30 -11.06
CA THR A 51 -0.41 5.28 -11.72
C THR A 51 -0.56 6.56 -10.92
N GLU A 52 -0.41 6.49 -9.59
CA GLU A 52 -0.39 7.65 -8.70
C GLU A 52 0.65 7.46 -7.61
N ASN A 53 1.35 8.54 -7.23
CA ASN A 53 2.24 8.56 -6.06
C ASN A 53 2.08 9.88 -5.29
N HIS A 54 1.50 9.77 -4.10
CA HIS A 54 1.21 10.90 -3.21
C HIS A 54 2.30 11.09 -2.14
N ILE A 55 3.32 10.23 -2.09
CA ILE A 55 4.39 10.33 -1.09
C ILE A 55 5.23 11.58 -1.37
N LYS A 56 5.52 12.34 -0.32
CA LYS A 56 6.36 13.56 -0.37
C LYS A 56 7.50 13.44 0.62
N ASN A 57 8.73 13.56 0.14
CA ASN A 57 9.96 13.48 0.96
C ASN A 57 9.97 12.26 1.91
N GLY A 58 9.55 11.10 1.39
CA GLY A 58 9.44 9.85 2.14
C GLY A 58 8.41 9.83 3.26
N LYS A 59 7.40 10.71 3.22
CA LYS A 59 6.34 10.80 4.22
C LYS A 59 4.96 10.82 3.59
N CYS A 60 3.98 10.36 4.38
CA CYS A 60 2.57 10.56 4.09
C CYS A 60 2.25 12.07 4.18
N PRO A 61 1.72 12.70 3.11
CA PRO A 61 1.41 14.13 3.14
C PRO A 61 0.22 14.46 4.04
N TYR A 62 -0.56 13.45 4.46
CA TYR A 62 -1.79 13.63 5.22
C TYR A 62 -1.61 13.53 6.74
N CYS A 63 -0.65 12.72 7.22
CA CYS A 63 -0.43 12.51 8.65
C CYS A 63 1.05 12.53 9.08
N GLY A 64 1.97 12.73 8.14
CA GLY A 64 3.41 12.82 8.44
C GLY A 64 4.11 11.48 8.70
N GLU A 65 3.39 10.34 8.67
CA GLU A 65 3.96 9.01 8.86
C GLU A 65 5.12 8.78 7.88
N LYS A 66 6.25 8.28 8.39
CA LYS A 66 7.42 7.94 7.56
C LYS A 66 7.10 6.70 6.74
N ILE A 67 7.30 6.78 5.44
CA ILE A 67 7.09 5.67 4.51
C ILE A 67 8.45 5.13 4.07
N TYR A 68 8.70 3.86 4.36
CA TYR A 68 9.95 3.20 3.96
C TYR A 68 9.99 3.02 2.44
N GLY A 69 11.14 3.30 1.83
CA GLY A 69 11.36 3.24 0.38
C GLY A 69 12.57 4.07 -0.04
N VAL A 70 12.80 4.12 -1.35
CA VAL A 70 13.83 4.96 -1.98
C VAL A 70 13.12 6.11 -2.69
N TRP A 71 13.29 7.33 -2.18
CA TRP A 71 12.52 8.52 -2.62
C TRP A 71 13.37 9.58 -3.31
N GLU A 72 14.69 9.49 -3.15
CA GLU A 72 15.69 10.36 -3.76
C GLU A 72 16.62 9.46 -4.58
N ARG A 73 17.14 9.98 -5.69
CA ARG A 73 18.16 9.32 -6.52
C ARG A 73 19.45 10.10 -6.42
#